data_AF-A0A9Q5HY74-F1
#
_entry.id   AF-A0A9Q5HY74-F1
#
_cell.length_a   1.000
_cell.length_b   1.000
_cell.length_c   1.000
_cell.angle_alpha   90.00
_cell.angle_beta   90.00
_cell.angle_gamma   90.00
#
_symmetry.space_group_name_H-M   'P 1'
#
loop_
_entity.id
_entity.type
_entity.pdbx_description
1 polymer ?
#
loop_
_entity_poly.entity_id
_entity_poly.type
_entity_poly.pdbx_seq_one_letter_code
_entity_poly.pdbx_strand_id
1 'polypeptide(L)'
;MTGEISLVGQVLPVGGLKEKILAAHRAGMKTIIAPEANRMDIEENVPESVKTGIRFVYVEHVNEVLQEVFREESIAERWKDTLSL
;
A
#
# COMPACT_ATOMS: atom_id res chain seq x y z
N MET A 1 -0.39 -2.29 4.65
CA MET A 1 -0.09 -1.08 3.86
C MET A 1 0.95 -0.24 4.58
N THR A 2 1.65 0.62 3.87
CA THR A 2 2.53 1.66 4.43
C THR A 2 2.36 2.93 3.59
N GLY A 3 2.43 4.10 4.22
CA GLY A 3 2.19 5.40 3.58
C GLY A 3 1.58 6.37 4.57
N GLU A 4 1.87 7.65 4.41
CA GLU A 4 1.15 8.73 5.09
C GLU A 4 -0.07 9.13 4.24
N ILE A 5 -1.13 9.64 4.88
CA ILE A 5 -2.34 10.09 4.18
C ILE A 5 -2.54 11.59 4.40
N SER A 6 -2.76 12.32 3.31
CA SER A 6 -3.16 13.73 3.39
C SER A 6 -4.68 13.85 3.59
N LEU A 7 -5.15 15.00 4.09
CA LEU A 7 -6.60 15.26 4.25
C LEU A 7 -7.38 15.16 2.94
N VAL A 8 -6.72 15.40 1.81
CA VAL A 8 -7.30 15.29 0.47
C VAL A 8 -7.14 13.90 -0.14
N GLY A 9 -6.65 12.92 0.63
CA GLY A 9 -6.60 11.51 0.24
C GLY A 9 -5.33 11.05 -0.48
N GLN A 10 -4.32 11.91 -0.66
CA GLN A 10 -3.06 11.51 -1.27
C GLN A 10 -2.27 10.57 -0.35
N VAL A 11 -1.65 9.56 -0.95
CA VAL A 11 -0.75 8.62 -0.27
C VAL A 11 0.68 9.12 -0.45
N LEU A 12 1.28 9.56 0.66
CA LEU A 12 2.59 10.22 0.70
C LEU A 12 3.71 9.22 1.02
N PRO A 13 4.95 9.50 0.55
CA PRO A 13 6.08 8.61 0.75
C PRO A 13 6.47 8.50 2.22
N VAL A 14 7.05 7.36 2.57
CA VAL A 14 7.50 7.07 3.94
C VAL A 14 8.88 6.43 3.95
N GLY A 15 9.61 6.65 5.04
CA GLY A 15 10.91 6.02 5.28
C GLY A 15 10.82 4.61 5.87
N GLY A 16 11.98 3.94 5.93
CA GLY A 16 12.17 2.64 6.57
C GLY A 16 11.45 1.50 5.84
N LEU A 17 11.36 1.56 4.51
CA LEU A 17 10.59 0.61 3.72
C LEU A 17 11.20 -0.78 3.69
N LYS A 18 12.53 -0.85 3.60
CA LYS A 18 13.26 -2.11 3.64
C LYS A 18 12.92 -2.91 4.88
N GLU A 19 12.96 -2.29 6.06
CA GLU A 19 12.65 -2.91 7.35
C GLU A 19 11.19 -3.34 7.42
N LYS A 20 10.26 -2.49 6.97
CA LYS A 20 8.82 -2.79 6.93
C LYS A 20 8.51 -3.97 6.02
N ILE A 21 9.14 -4.05 4.85
CA ILE A 21 8.95 -5.12 3.87
C ILE A 21 9.55 -6.43 4.37
N LEU A 22 10.75 -6.39 4.96
CA LEU A 22 11.37 -7.57 5.61
C LEU A 22 10.50 -8.11 6.75
N ALA A 23 9.92 -7.23 7.57
CA ALA A 23 9.00 -7.62 8.63
C ALA A 23 7.74 -8.27 8.06
N ALA A 24 7.14 -7.68 7.02
CA ALA A 24 5.98 -8.23 6.33
C ALA A 24 6.27 -9.61 5.72
N HIS A 25 7.42 -9.77 5.04
CA HIS A 25 7.86 -11.05 4.50
C HIS A 25 7.99 -12.10 5.60
N ARG A 26 8.66 -11.78 6.73
CA ARG A 26 8.81 -12.70 7.87
C ARG A 26 7.48 -13.10 8.48
N ALA A 27 6.48 -12.21 8.45
CA ALA A 27 5.12 -12.48 8.87
C ALA A 27 4.30 -13.27 7.83
N GLY A 28 4.87 -13.63 6.67
CA GLY A 28 4.17 -14.37 5.61
C GLY A 28 3.16 -13.54 4.84
N MET A 29 3.26 -12.22 4.87
CA MET A 29 2.39 -11.32 4.10
C MET A 29 2.66 -11.47 2.60
N LYS A 30 1.60 -11.72 1.83
CA LYS A 30 1.68 -11.93 0.38
C LYS A 30 1.45 -10.67 -0.44
N THR A 31 1.00 -9.59 0.18
CA THR A 31 0.67 -8.34 -0.50
C THR A 31 1.10 -7.15 0.32
N ILE A 32 1.78 -6.21 -0.31
CA ILE A 32 2.23 -4.95 0.29
C ILE A 32 1.67 -3.82 -0.56
N ILE A 33 0.92 -2.92 0.09
CA ILE A 33 0.48 -1.66 -0.50
C ILE A 33 1.45 -0.57 -0.05
N ALA A 34 2.05 0.15 -1.00
CA ALA A 34 3.04 1.19 -0.77
C ALA A 34 2.77 2.43 -1.65
N PRO A 35 3.29 3.62 -1.28
CA PRO A 35 3.14 4.82 -2.10
C PRO A 35 3.87 4.66 -3.44
N GLU A 36 3.29 5.16 -4.54
CA GLU A 36 3.94 5.15 -5.87
C GLU A 36 5.29 5.90 -5.84
N ALA A 37 5.37 7.00 -5.09
CA ALA A 37 6.60 7.76 -4.88
C ALA A 37 7.75 6.94 -4.23
N ASN A 38 7.44 5.80 -3.61
CA ASN A 38 8.43 4.90 -3.03
C ASN A 38 8.82 3.72 -3.93
N ARG A 39 8.23 3.58 -5.13
CA ARG A 39 8.50 2.45 -6.03
C ARG A 39 9.99 2.27 -6.30
N MET A 40 10.67 3.34 -6.72
CA MET A 40 12.11 3.30 -7.03
C MET A 40 12.93 2.85 -5.82
N ASP A 41 12.67 3.42 -4.64
CA ASP A 41 13.37 3.06 -3.40
C ASP A 41 13.18 1.58 -3.04
N ILE A 42 11.97 1.04 -3.22
CA ILE A 42 11.67 -0.38 -3.00
C ILE A 42 12.41 -1.25 -4.01
N GLU A 43 12.38 -0.89 -5.29
CA GLU A 43 13.00 -1.68 -6.36
C GLU A 43 14.52 -1.78 -6.20
N GLU A 44 15.16 -0.68 -5.77
CA GLU A 44 16.61 -0.58 -5.57
C GLU A 44 17.09 -1.17 -4.23
N ASN A 45 16.38 -0.92 -3.13
CA ASN A 45 16.88 -1.25 -1.78
C ASN A 45 16.37 -2.59 -1.21
N VAL A 46 15.34 -3.19 -1.80
CA VAL A 46 14.79 -4.47 -1.34
C VAL A 46 15.36 -5.63 -2.16
N PRO A 47 15.99 -6.63 -1.50
CA PRO A 47 16.53 -7.79 -2.21
C PRO A 47 15.47 -8.56 -3.00
N GLU A 48 15.85 -9.09 -4.16
CA GLU A 48 14.94 -9.86 -5.03
C GLU A 48 14.35 -11.09 -4.33
N SER A 49 15.11 -11.73 -3.44
CA SER A 49 14.63 -12.85 -2.64
C SER A 49 13.44 -12.51 -1.75
N VAL A 50 13.32 -11.25 -1.33
CA VAL A 50 12.19 -10.74 -0.52
C VAL A 50 11.05 -10.28 -1.41
N LYS A 51 11.37 -9.71 -2.58
CA LYS A 51 10.35 -9.29 -3.56
C LYS A 51 9.65 -10.51 -4.18
N THR A 52 10.38 -11.60 -4.37
CA THR A 52 9.85 -12.86 -4.90
C THR A 52 8.76 -13.42 -3.99
N GLY A 53 7.54 -13.53 -4.52
CA GLY A 53 6.39 -14.07 -3.78
C GLY A 53 5.57 -13.04 -3.01
N ILE A 54 5.96 -11.76 -3.04
CA ILE A 54 5.16 -10.63 -2.54
C ILE A 54 4.60 -9.87 -3.74
N ARG A 55 3.27 -9.65 -3.75
CA ARG A 55 2.63 -8.71 -4.67
C ARG A 55 2.75 -7.30 -4.12
N PHE A 56 3.47 -6.44 -4.82
CA PHE A 56 3.48 -5.00 -4.54
C PHE A 56 2.33 -4.32 -5.29
N VAL A 57 1.58 -3.50 -4.56
CA VAL A 57 0.55 -2.62 -5.12
C VAL A 57 0.97 -1.19 -4.77
N TYR A 58 1.30 -0.44 -5.80
CA TYR A 58 1.67 0.96 -5.64
C TYR A 58 0.45 1.84 -5.86
N VAL A 59 0.29 2.85 -5.00
CA VAL A 59 -0.91 3.70 -4.98
C VAL A 59 -0.51 5.17 -4.85
N GLU A 60 -1.33 6.05 -5.42
CA GLU A 60 -1.20 7.52 -5.28
C GLU A 60 -2.28 8.09 -4.36
N HIS A 61 -3.42 7.40 -4.25
CA HIS A 61 -4.59 7.90 -3.54
C HIS A 61 -5.30 6.81 -2.69
N VAL A 62 -5.90 7.22 -1.58
CA VAL A 62 -6.46 6.30 -0.56
C VAL A 62 -7.62 5.45 -1.10
N ASN A 63 -8.36 5.92 -2.09
CA ASN A 63 -9.42 5.14 -2.75
C ASN A 63 -8.87 3.84 -3.37
N GLU A 64 -7.66 3.86 -3.94
CA GLU A 64 -7.00 2.67 -4.48
C GLU A 64 -6.68 1.67 -3.37
N VAL A 65 -6.26 2.16 -2.20
CA VAL A 65 -6.05 1.34 -1.01
C VAL A 65 -7.36 0.68 -0.58
N LEU A 66 -8.43 1.47 -0.48
CA LEU A 66 -9.74 0.97 -0.06
C LEU A 66 -10.26 -0.09 -1.03
N GLN A 67 -10.13 0.13 -2.33
CA GLN A 67 -10.52 -0.83 -3.36
C GLN A 67 -9.69 -2.12 -3.29
N GLU A 68 -8.38 -2.01 -3.10
CA GLU A 68 -7.49 -3.18 -3.03
C GLU A 68 -7.72 -4.04 -1.78
N VAL A 69 -8.05 -3.40 -0.64
CA VAL A 69 -8.25 -4.08 0.64
C VAL A 69 -9.67 -4.65 0.79
N PHE A 70 -10.71 -3.91 0.37
CA PHE A 70 -12.11 -4.22 0.67
C PHE A 70 -12.89 -4.76 -0.54
N ARG A 71 -12.27 -5.64 -1.34
CA ARG A 71 -12.73 -6.18 -2.65
C ARG A 71 -14.18 -6.70 -2.79
N GLU A 72 -15.00 -6.70 -1.75
CA GLU A 72 -16.44 -6.97 -1.82
C GLU A 72 -17.23 -5.66 -2.02
N GLU A 73 -18.08 -5.63 -3.05
CA GLU A 73 -18.92 -4.47 -3.44
C GLU A 73 -19.70 -3.87 -2.25
N SER A 74 -20.17 -4.69 -1.31
CA SER A 74 -20.97 -4.20 -0.17
C SER A 74 -20.20 -3.30 0.82
N ILE A 75 -18.88 -3.43 0.90
CA ILE A 75 -18.00 -2.61 1.76
C ILE A 75 -17.29 -1.53 0.93
N ALA A 76 -16.92 -1.86 -0.31
CA ALA A 76 -16.25 -0.97 -1.24
C ALA A 76 -17.08 0.26 -1.66
N GLU A 77 -18.37 0.32 -1.33
CA GLU A 77 -19.21 1.48 -1.64
C GLU A 77 -19.64 2.29 -0.41
N ARG A 78 -19.59 1.71 0.80
CA ARG A 78 -20.01 2.37 2.04
C ARG A 78 -19.24 3.65 2.37
N TRP A 79 -17.98 3.72 1.95
CA TRP A 79 -17.19 4.94 2.13
C TRP A 79 -17.66 6.06 1.23
N LYS A 80 -18.28 5.77 0.08
CA LYS A 80 -18.89 6.80 -0.78
C LYS A 80 -19.96 7.54 0.02
N ASP A 81 -20.83 6.82 0.73
CA ASP A 81 -21.90 7.43 1.54
C ASP A 81 -21.35 8.33 2.68
N THR A 82 -20.22 7.95 3.27
CA THR A 82 -19.63 8.66 4.42
C THR A 82 -18.72 9.83 3.99
N LEU A 83 -18.10 9.74 2.82
CA LEU A 83 -17.17 10.73 2.26
C LEU A 83 -17.79 11.53 1.11
N SER A 84 -19.10 11.41 0.85
CA SER A 84 -19.83 12.30 -0.05
C SER A 84 -19.75 13.75 0.46
N LEU A 85 -18.76 14.48 -0.03
CA LEU A 85 -18.81 15.94 -0.20
C LEU A 85 -19.61 16.25 -1.47
#